data_AF-A0A1F5LCT0-F1
#
_entry.id   AF-A0A1F5LCT0-F1
#
_cell.length_a   1.000
_cell.length_b   1.000
_cell.length_c   1.000
_cell.angle_alpha   90.00
_cell.angle_beta   90.00
_cell.angle_gamma   90.00
#
_symmetry.space_group_name_H-M   'P 1'
#
loop_
_entity.id
_entity.type
_entity.pdbx_description
1 polymer ?
#
loop_
_entity_poly.entity_id
_entity_poly.type
_entity_poly.pdbx_seq_one_letter_code
_entity_poly.pdbx_strand_id
1 'polypeptide(L)'
;MHGIGAIRGWLEVNSPHKWLRWHPYQESYGIWGNQEARLELVSFFDRYLKRIENGWESTTHVRMAILKYGATALLENLVYDDFPLPRTVYKKTYLTANGGLTLDKVPQSSAISYRSTDPKGYREIHLWLHRACAASWYTKGKFVHNDLDDMDIFLNLSKTSASVDQLLKLNIPRDNLHVSKISEIPADKRTEVILYQCPQEYSGLQTAPSIHLAPYISTAHFAVMRRKKGPT
;
A
#
# COMPACT_ATOMS: atom_id res chain seq x y z
N MET A 1 -1.26 2.53 11.37
CA MET A 1 -2.65 3.04 11.57
C MET A 1 -2.79 4.30 10.69
N HIS A 2 -3.92 4.74 10.13
CA HIS A 2 -5.35 4.46 10.37
C HIS A 2 -6.13 4.04 9.10
N GLY A 3 -5.45 3.64 8.02
CA GLY A 3 -6.01 3.51 6.66
C GLY A 3 -7.33 2.72 6.52
N ILE A 4 -7.47 1.55 7.17
CA ILE A 4 -8.69 0.73 7.08
C ILE A 4 -9.93 1.49 7.60
N GLY A 5 -9.79 2.26 8.68
CA GLY A 5 -10.90 3.03 9.27
C GLY A 5 -11.38 4.14 8.35
N ALA A 6 -10.46 4.91 7.77
CA ALA A 6 -10.80 5.97 6.81
C ALA A 6 -11.47 5.40 5.54
N ILE A 7 -11.01 4.24 5.07
CA ILE A 7 -11.60 3.56 3.91
C ILE A 7 -12.99 2.97 4.22
N ARG A 8 -13.20 2.35 5.39
CA ARG A 8 -14.55 1.95 5.83
C ARG A 8 -15.48 3.15 5.91
N GLY A 9 -15.02 4.25 6.50
CA GLY A 9 -15.77 5.51 6.53
C GLY A 9 -16.21 5.96 5.13
N TRP A 10 -15.32 5.94 4.13
CA TRP A 10 -15.69 6.25 2.74
C TRP A 10 -16.75 5.30 2.15
N LEU A 11 -16.61 3.99 2.38
CA LEU A 11 -17.48 2.96 1.82
C LEU A 11 -18.87 2.93 2.50
N GLU A 12 -18.92 3.18 3.81
CA GLU A 12 -20.09 2.99 4.66
C GLU A 12 -20.88 4.30 4.90
N VAL A 13 -20.27 5.48 4.70
CA VAL A 13 -20.98 6.76 4.89
C VAL A 13 -22.04 6.99 3.80
N ASN A 14 -23.30 7.06 4.25
CA ASN A 14 -24.45 7.40 3.42
C ASN A 14 -24.61 8.92 3.28
N SER A 15 -23.66 9.56 2.59
CA SER A 15 -23.69 10.97 2.23
C SER A 15 -23.28 11.15 0.76
N PRO A 16 -24.02 11.93 -0.05
CA PRO A 16 -23.56 12.35 -1.37
C PRO A 16 -22.42 13.39 -1.28
N HIS A 17 -22.36 14.13 -0.17
CA HIS A 17 -21.30 15.10 0.12
C HIS A 17 -20.16 14.39 0.85
N LYS A 18 -19.33 13.65 0.11
CA LYS A 18 -18.13 12.99 0.61
C LYS A 18 -16.95 13.13 -0.36
N TRP A 19 -15.75 13.34 0.19
CA TRP A 19 -14.49 13.45 -0.55
C TRP A 19 -13.42 12.52 0.06
N LEU A 20 -12.60 11.90 -0.78
CA LEU A 20 -11.48 11.04 -0.42
C LEU A 20 -10.19 11.58 -1.04
N ARG A 21 -9.19 11.85 -0.19
CA ARG A 21 -7.83 12.23 -0.60
C ARG A 21 -6.82 11.26 -0.01
N TRP A 22 -6.15 10.46 -0.83
CA TRP A 22 -4.90 9.79 -0.43
C TRP A 22 -3.71 10.72 -0.70
N HIS A 23 -2.99 11.09 0.35
CA HIS A 23 -1.75 11.85 0.26
C HIS A 23 -0.51 10.96 0.46
N PRO A 24 0.62 11.26 -0.18
CA PRO A 24 1.82 10.43 -0.11
C PRO A 24 2.73 10.80 1.08
N TYR A 25 2.18 11.27 2.20
CA TYR A 25 2.96 11.82 3.33
C TYR A 25 2.63 11.11 4.65
N GLN A 26 3.55 11.15 5.61
CA GLN A 26 3.24 10.77 6.99
C GLN A 26 2.19 11.72 7.58
N GLU A 27 1.37 11.21 8.51
CA GLU A 27 0.18 11.89 9.05
C GLU A 27 0.44 13.30 9.60
N SER A 28 1.47 13.49 10.41
CA SER A 28 1.81 14.79 11.02
C SER A 28 2.23 15.80 9.95
N TYR A 29 3.02 15.38 8.95
CA TYR A 29 3.31 16.25 7.81
C TYR A 29 2.06 16.53 6.96
N GLY A 30 1.23 15.51 6.69
CA GLY A 30 0.00 15.66 5.92
C GLY A 30 -1.00 16.63 6.52
N ILE A 31 -1.07 16.70 7.86
CA ILE A 31 -1.97 17.60 8.60
C ILE A 31 -1.35 19.01 8.79
N TRP A 32 -0.08 19.08 9.21
CA TRP A 32 0.54 20.34 9.68
C TRP A 32 1.57 20.94 8.72
N GLY A 33 2.29 20.11 7.97
CA GLY A 33 3.35 20.52 7.04
C GLY A 33 2.85 20.81 5.62
N ASN A 34 1.75 20.17 5.19
CA ASN A 34 1.14 20.39 3.88
C ASN A 34 0.14 21.56 3.94
N GLN A 35 0.57 22.73 3.46
CA GLN A 35 -0.25 23.95 3.46
C GLN A 35 -1.52 23.81 2.60
N GLU A 36 -1.48 23.08 1.48
CA GLU A 36 -2.67 22.86 0.64
C GLU A 36 -3.74 22.04 1.37
N ALA A 37 -3.35 20.97 2.07
CA ALA A 37 -4.27 20.14 2.85
C ALA A 37 -4.96 20.95 3.96
N ARG A 38 -4.24 21.86 4.62
CA ARG A 38 -4.82 22.79 5.59
C ARG A 38 -5.83 23.75 4.93
N LEU A 39 -5.50 24.33 3.78
CA LEU A 39 -6.39 25.27 3.07
C LEU A 39 -7.67 24.57 2.57
N GLU A 40 -7.55 23.35 2.04
CA GLU A 40 -8.70 22.54 1.64
C GLU A 40 -9.61 22.21 2.84
N LEU A 41 -9.04 21.80 3.98
CA LEU A 41 -9.82 21.48 5.17
C LEU A 41 -10.60 22.71 5.70
N VAL A 42 -9.98 23.89 5.67
CA VAL A 42 -10.66 25.16 6.02
C VAL A 42 -11.78 25.46 5.01
N SER A 43 -11.54 25.29 3.72
CA SER A 43 -12.57 25.50 2.67
C SER A 43 -13.77 24.56 2.85
N PHE A 44 -13.55 23.28 3.16
CA PHE A 44 -14.62 22.34 3.51
C PHE A 44 -15.44 22.79 4.72
N PHE A 45 -14.78 23.23 5.80
CA PHE A 45 -15.47 23.72 7.01
C PHE A 45 -16.20 25.05 6.78
N ASP A 46 -15.64 25.98 6.01
CA ASP A 46 -16.33 27.22 5.63
C ASP A 46 -17.59 26.92 4.82
N ARG A 47 -17.54 25.92 3.93
CA ARG A 47 -18.71 25.49 3.15
C ARG A 47 -19.81 24.89 4.00
N TYR A 48 -19.49 23.95 4.90
CA TYR A 48 -20.49 23.13 5.60
C TYR A 48 -20.84 23.60 7.01
N LEU A 49 -19.93 24.26 7.72
CA LEU A 49 -20.19 24.81 9.06
C LEU A 49 -20.64 26.27 9.02
N LYS A 50 -20.06 27.09 8.12
CA LYS A 50 -20.42 28.52 7.96
C LYS A 50 -21.39 28.80 6.82
N ARG A 51 -21.69 27.81 5.97
CA ARG A 51 -22.57 27.93 4.78
C ARG A 51 -22.08 28.95 3.74
N ILE A 52 -20.77 29.15 3.63
CA ILE A 52 -20.17 30.08 2.66
C ILE A 52 -20.11 29.40 1.28
N GLU A 53 -20.62 30.07 0.24
CA GLU A 53 -20.53 29.62 -1.15
C GLU A 53 -19.12 29.88 -1.71
N ASN A 54 -18.17 29.02 -1.34
CA ASN A 54 -16.76 29.09 -1.74
C ASN A 54 -16.40 28.17 -2.91
N GLY A 55 -17.40 27.56 -3.56
CA GLY A 55 -17.20 26.65 -4.69
C GLY A 55 -16.64 25.26 -4.34
N TRP A 56 -16.62 24.88 -3.05
CA TRP A 56 -16.07 23.58 -2.59
C TRP A 56 -16.60 22.38 -3.38
N GLU A 57 -17.88 22.35 -3.77
CA GLU A 57 -18.49 21.25 -4.53
C GLU A 57 -17.86 21.01 -5.91
N SER A 58 -17.06 21.95 -6.44
CA SER A 58 -16.24 21.72 -7.65
C SER A 58 -15.01 20.81 -7.38
N THR A 59 -14.68 20.57 -6.12
CA THR A 59 -13.57 19.69 -5.72
C THR A 59 -13.86 18.25 -6.13
N THR A 60 -12.92 17.63 -6.85
CA THR A 60 -13.03 16.24 -7.29
C THR A 60 -13.15 15.27 -6.10
N HIS A 61 -14.18 14.42 -6.14
CA HIS A 61 -14.56 13.53 -5.05
C HIS A 61 -13.47 12.53 -4.65
N VAL A 62 -12.71 11.98 -5.60
CA VAL A 62 -11.62 11.04 -5.31
C VAL A 62 -10.31 11.51 -5.93
N ARG A 63 -9.32 11.76 -5.06
CA ARG A 63 -7.96 12.16 -5.44
C ARG A 63 -6.94 11.24 -4.76
N MET A 64 -6.02 10.70 -5.56
CA MET A 64 -5.07 9.70 -5.11
C MET A 64 -3.62 10.10 -5.29
N ALA A 65 -2.76 9.47 -4.50
CA ALA A 65 -1.33 9.47 -4.70
C ALA A 65 -0.81 8.06 -5.03
N ILE A 66 0.15 7.98 -5.94
CA ILE A 66 0.91 6.76 -6.22
C ILE A 66 2.27 6.90 -5.55
N LEU A 67 2.52 6.07 -4.53
CA LEU A 67 3.80 5.98 -3.86
C LEU A 67 4.84 5.42 -4.85
N LYS A 68 5.81 6.26 -5.24
CA LYS A 68 7.02 5.78 -5.92
C LYS A 68 8.13 5.57 -4.89
N TYR A 69 8.79 4.43 -5.00
CA TYR A 69 9.94 4.06 -4.17
C TYR A 69 11.23 4.35 -4.92
N GLY A 70 12.29 4.65 -4.16
CA GLY A 70 13.49 5.28 -4.67
C GLY A 70 13.35 6.81 -4.71
N ALA A 71 14.43 7.50 -5.10
CA ALA A 71 14.55 8.96 -5.07
C ALA A 71 13.72 9.73 -6.13
N THR A 72 12.61 9.17 -6.59
CA THR A 72 11.78 9.71 -7.69
C THR A 72 10.63 10.59 -7.21
N ALA A 73 10.27 11.60 -8.00
CA ALA A 73 9.10 12.45 -7.72
C ALA A 73 7.80 11.63 -7.56
N LEU A 74 7.07 11.95 -6.50
CA LEU A 74 5.75 11.38 -6.19
C LEU A 74 4.74 11.74 -7.28
N LEU A 75 3.63 11.01 -7.34
CA LEU A 75 2.45 11.42 -8.11
C LEU A 75 1.33 11.59 -7.10
N GLU A 76 0.72 12.77 -7.05
CA GLU A 76 -0.33 13.13 -6.11
C GLU A 76 -1.48 13.86 -6.82
N ASN A 77 -2.58 14.06 -6.11
CA ASN A 77 -3.80 14.70 -6.61
C ASN A 77 -4.34 14.09 -7.94
N LEU A 78 -4.04 12.81 -8.19
CA LEU A 78 -4.54 12.08 -9.36
C LEU A 78 -6.04 11.86 -9.22
N VAL A 79 -6.82 12.46 -10.13
CA VAL A 79 -8.29 12.37 -10.12
C VAL A 79 -8.75 10.98 -10.57
N TYR A 80 -9.71 10.41 -9.83
CA TYR A 80 -10.43 9.19 -10.19
C TYR A 80 -11.94 9.39 -10.01
N ASP A 81 -12.72 8.58 -10.72
CA ASP A 81 -14.18 8.70 -10.72
C ASP A 81 -14.80 8.20 -9.39
N ASP A 82 -14.19 7.19 -8.74
CA ASP A 82 -14.65 6.60 -7.48
C ASP A 82 -13.52 5.83 -6.75
N PHE A 83 -13.79 5.34 -5.54
CA PHE A 83 -13.00 4.35 -4.81
C PHE A 83 -13.89 3.21 -4.27
N PRO A 84 -13.57 1.91 -4.48
CA PRO A 84 -12.32 1.37 -5.03
C PRO A 84 -12.07 1.71 -6.50
N LEU A 85 -10.79 1.90 -6.88
CA LEU A 85 -10.44 2.55 -8.13
C LEU A 85 -11.02 1.84 -9.39
N PRO A 86 -11.80 2.53 -10.23
CA PRO A 86 -12.38 1.95 -11.44
C PRO A 86 -11.34 1.32 -12.37
N ARG A 87 -11.69 0.15 -12.92
CA ARG A 87 -10.81 -0.69 -13.77
C ARG A 87 -9.60 -1.29 -13.04
N THR A 88 -9.64 -1.37 -11.71
CA THR A 88 -8.69 -2.19 -10.94
C THR A 88 -8.81 -3.65 -11.38
N VAL A 89 -7.71 -4.23 -11.87
CA VAL A 89 -7.64 -5.67 -12.22
C VAL A 89 -6.92 -6.41 -11.10
N TYR A 90 -7.66 -7.19 -10.32
CA TYR A 90 -7.08 -8.10 -9.33
C TYR A 90 -6.43 -9.31 -10.01
N LYS A 91 -5.11 -9.47 -9.82
CA LYS A 91 -4.32 -10.60 -10.31
C LYS A 91 -3.99 -11.54 -9.15
N LYS A 92 -4.37 -12.81 -9.29
CA LYS A 92 -3.97 -13.88 -8.38
C LYS A 92 -2.52 -14.29 -8.67
N THR A 93 -1.71 -14.46 -7.64
CA THR A 93 -0.41 -15.13 -7.73
C THR A 93 -0.36 -16.31 -6.77
N TYR A 94 0.41 -17.32 -7.16
CA TYR A 94 0.57 -18.61 -6.49
C TYR A 94 2.01 -18.78 -6.04
N LEU A 95 2.25 -19.37 -4.86
CA LEU A 95 3.63 -19.69 -4.45
C LEU A 95 4.16 -20.88 -5.25
N THR A 96 5.44 -20.82 -5.59
CA THR A 96 6.20 -21.91 -6.20
C THR A 96 7.08 -22.63 -5.17
N ALA A 97 7.42 -23.89 -5.43
CA ALA A 97 8.23 -24.72 -4.54
C ALA A 97 9.65 -24.17 -4.24
N ASN A 98 10.16 -23.28 -5.09
CA ASN A 98 11.42 -22.57 -4.88
C ASN A 98 11.29 -21.24 -4.10
N GLY A 99 10.14 -20.99 -3.44
CA GLY A 99 9.93 -19.79 -2.61
C GLY A 99 9.61 -18.51 -3.38
N GLY A 100 9.20 -18.60 -4.65
CA GLY A 100 8.79 -17.45 -5.47
C GLY A 100 7.28 -17.32 -5.60
N LEU A 101 6.83 -16.26 -6.29
CA LEU A 101 5.45 -16.11 -6.75
C LEU A 101 5.38 -16.13 -8.28
N THR A 102 4.36 -16.82 -8.81
CA THR A 102 4.00 -16.79 -10.23
C THR A 102 2.55 -16.33 -10.42
N LEU A 103 2.22 -15.82 -11.61
CA LEU A 103 0.84 -15.52 -12.02
C LEU A 103 0.10 -16.77 -12.54
N ASP A 104 0.84 -17.81 -12.92
CA ASP A 104 0.29 -19.04 -13.46
C ASP A 104 -0.10 -20.03 -12.35
N LYS A 105 -1.08 -20.90 -12.60
CA LYS A 105 -1.47 -21.92 -11.63
C LYS A 105 -0.34 -22.95 -11.48
N VAL A 106 0.11 -23.17 -10.26
CA VAL A 106 1.06 -24.25 -9.95
C VAL A 106 0.28 -25.59 -9.88
N PRO A 107 0.69 -26.63 -10.63
CA PRO A 107 -0.08 -27.88 -10.72
C PRO A 107 0.09 -28.81 -9.52
N GLN A 108 1.20 -28.68 -8.78
CA GLN A 108 1.58 -29.55 -7.68
C GLN A 108 1.65 -28.77 -6.37
N SER A 109 1.12 -29.34 -5.29
CA SER A 109 1.22 -28.76 -3.95
C SER A 109 2.69 -28.69 -3.50
N SER A 110 3.05 -27.61 -2.83
CA SER A 110 4.36 -27.43 -2.22
C SER A 110 4.20 -26.73 -0.87
N ALA A 111 5.23 -26.82 -0.03
CA ALA A 111 5.25 -26.17 1.28
C ALA A 111 6.61 -25.50 1.48
N ILE A 112 6.59 -24.37 2.19
CA ILE A 112 7.80 -23.74 2.71
C ILE A 112 7.67 -23.64 4.24
N SER A 113 8.77 -23.90 4.93
CA SER A 113 8.83 -23.87 6.39
C SER A 113 9.88 -22.89 6.89
N TYR A 114 9.64 -22.34 8.08
CA TYR A 114 10.54 -21.44 8.79
C TYR A 114 10.31 -21.56 10.30
N ARG A 115 11.31 -21.20 11.10
CA ARG A 115 11.20 -21.26 12.56
C ARG A 115 10.51 -19.99 13.07
N SER A 116 9.24 -20.07 13.40
CA SER A 116 8.46 -18.95 13.96
C SER A 116 8.99 -18.42 15.29
N THR A 117 9.70 -19.25 16.07
CA THR A 117 10.33 -18.86 17.35
C THR A 117 11.68 -18.15 17.21
N ASP A 118 12.21 -18.02 15.99
CA ASP A 118 13.41 -17.22 15.72
C ASP A 118 12.98 -15.77 15.41
N PRO A 119 13.43 -14.74 16.16
CA PRO A 119 13.15 -13.34 15.84
C PRO A 119 13.67 -12.90 14.46
N LYS A 120 14.57 -13.68 13.83
CA LYS A 120 15.04 -13.50 12.45
C LYS A 120 14.41 -14.50 11.47
N GLY A 121 13.49 -15.32 11.93
CA GLY A 121 12.81 -16.37 11.17
C GLY A 121 11.71 -15.84 10.27
N TYR A 122 12.07 -15.41 9.07
CA TYR A 122 11.12 -15.05 8.01
C TYR A 122 11.44 -15.76 6.69
N ARG A 123 10.56 -15.58 5.69
CA ARG A 123 10.76 -16.02 4.30
C ARG A 123 10.49 -14.84 3.38
N GLU A 124 11.49 -14.48 2.59
CA GLU A 124 11.29 -13.58 1.47
C GLU A 124 10.71 -14.35 0.30
N ILE A 125 9.74 -13.74 -0.36
CA ILE A 125 8.99 -14.34 -1.45
C ILE A 125 8.85 -13.26 -2.53
N HIS A 126 9.49 -13.47 -3.68
CA HIS A 126 9.56 -12.45 -4.73
C HIS A 126 8.56 -12.73 -5.86
N LEU A 127 7.87 -11.67 -6.29
CA LEU A 127 7.11 -11.62 -7.55
C LEU A 127 7.85 -10.70 -8.52
N TRP A 128 8.38 -11.26 -9.61
CA TRP A 128 9.03 -10.48 -10.66
C TRP A 128 8.01 -9.97 -11.68
N LEU A 129 8.08 -8.67 -12.01
CA LEU A 129 7.10 -7.99 -12.85
C LEU A 129 7.77 -7.31 -14.04
N HIS A 130 7.61 -7.88 -15.23
CA HIS A 130 8.22 -7.39 -16.48
C HIS A 130 7.59 -6.10 -17.05
N ARG A 131 6.64 -5.48 -16.33
CA ARG A 131 5.98 -4.23 -16.73
C ARG A 131 5.69 -3.38 -15.50
N ALA A 132 5.84 -2.06 -15.65
CA ALA A 132 5.47 -1.12 -14.60
C ALA A 132 3.97 -1.24 -14.24
N CYS A 133 3.68 -1.45 -12.95
CA CYS A 133 2.34 -1.43 -12.39
C CYS A 133 2.29 -0.53 -11.16
N ALA A 134 1.12 0.01 -10.86
CA ALA A 134 0.79 0.47 -9.52
C ALA A 134 -0.04 -0.63 -8.84
N ALA A 135 0.40 -1.08 -7.67
CA ALA A 135 -0.39 -1.90 -6.76
C ALA A 135 -1.33 -0.98 -5.96
N SER A 136 -2.58 -1.40 -5.70
CA SER A 136 -3.50 -0.69 -4.81
C SER A 136 -3.66 -1.41 -3.47
N TRP A 137 -4.28 -0.71 -2.51
CA TRP A 137 -4.37 -1.01 -1.07
C TRP A 137 -4.87 -2.39 -0.66
N TYR A 138 -5.54 -3.15 -1.53
CA TYR A 138 -6.11 -4.45 -1.17
C TYR A 138 -5.24 -5.60 -1.67
N THR A 139 -4.26 -6.01 -0.87
CA THR A 139 -3.75 -7.38 -0.96
C THR A 139 -4.54 -8.30 -0.02
N LYS A 140 -4.42 -9.61 -0.23
CA LYS A 140 -5.03 -10.63 0.62
C LYS A 140 -4.24 -11.92 0.49
N GLY A 141 -3.58 -12.34 1.57
CA GLY A 141 -3.02 -13.68 1.71
C GLY A 141 -4.10 -14.74 1.95
N LYS A 142 -3.74 -16.00 1.70
CA LYS A 142 -4.50 -17.19 2.07
C LYS A 142 -3.50 -18.33 2.26
N PHE A 143 -3.49 -18.93 3.45
CA PHE A 143 -2.51 -19.92 3.85
C PHE A 143 -3.22 -21.09 4.52
N VAL A 144 -2.59 -22.26 4.48
CA VAL A 144 -3.03 -23.46 5.18
C VAL A 144 -1.85 -24.00 5.97
N HIS A 145 -2.12 -24.59 7.12
CA HIS A 145 -1.18 -25.30 7.98
C HIS A 145 -1.82 -26.64 8.36
N ASN A 146 -0.99 -27.60 8.73
CA ASN A 146 -1.45 -28.93 9.10
C ASN A 146 -1.03 -29.35 10.53
N ASP A 147 -0.15 -28.57 11.19
CA ASP A 147 0.72 -29.08 12.26
C ASP A 147 0.54 -28.41 13.65
N LEU A 148 -0.35 -27.42 13.78
CA LEU A 148 -0.64 -26.68 15.02
C LEU A 148 -2.10 -26.22 15.06
N ASP A 149 -2.62 -25.89 16.25
CA ASP A 149 -4.01 -25.46 16.48
C ASP A 149 -4.23 -23.92 16.43
N ASP A 150 -3.21 -23.09 16.72
CA ASP A 150 -3.31 -21.61 16.78
C ASP A 150 -1.96 -20.86 16.53
N MET A 151 -1.98 -19.51 16.45
CA MET A 151 -1.72 -18.81 15.17
C MET A 151 -1.42 -17.26 15.30
N ASP A 152 -0.52 -16.69 14.44
CA ASP A 152 0.11 -15.32 14.30
C ASP A 152 0.83 -14.98 12.92
N ILE A 153 0.17 -14.87 11.73
CA ILE A 153 0.84 -14.51 10.41
C ILE A 153 1.00 -13.01 10.19
N PHE A 154 2.21 -12.64 9.77
CA PHE A 154 2.58 -11.30 9.33
C PHE A 154 2.92 -11.29 7.85
N LEU A 155 2.20 -10.48 7.06
CA LEU A 155 2.53 -10.21 5.66
C LEU A 155 3.06 -8.80 5.47
N ASN A 156 4.37 -8.72 5.27
CA ASN A 156 5.04 -7.50 4.89
C ASN A 156 5.21 -7.48 3.37
N LEU A 157 4.44 -6.63 2.68
CA LEU A 157 4.78 -6.28 1.31
C LEU A 157 6.08 -5.44 1.36
N SER A 158 6.90 -5.53 0.32
CA SER A 158 8.05 -4.65 0.13
C SER A 158 8.37 -4.56 -1.35
N LYS A 159 8.93 -3.43 -1.77
CA LYS A 159 9.40 -3.25 -3.14
C LYS A 159 10.92 -3.25 -3.15
N THR A 160 11.50 -4.11 -4.00
CA THR A 160 12.95 -4.23 -4.15
C THR A 160 13.44 -3.63 -5.48
N SER A 161 14.76 -3.45 -5.59
CA SER A 161 15.48 -3.20 -6.83
C SER A 161 15.57 -4.47 -7.68
N ALA A 162 16.09 -4.38 -8.90
CA ALA A 162 16.41 -5.57 -9.70
C ALA A 162 17.53 -6.43 -9.05
N SER A 163 18.36 -5.83 -8.20
CA SER A 163 19.40 -6.49 -7.40
C SER A 163 18.91 -6.93 -6.02
N VAL A 164 17.59 -6.93 -5.78
CA VAL A 164 16.92 -7.32 -4.52
C VAL A 164 17.08 -6.31 -3.36
N ASP A 165 17.79 -5.19 -3.52
CA ASP A 165 17.87 -4.15 -2.47
C ASP A 165 16.49 -3.60 -2.12
N GLN A 166 16.17 -3.49 -0.83
CA GLN A 166 14.91 -2.89 -0.38
C GLN A 166 14.85 -1.40 -0.78
N LEU A 167 13.81 -1.01 -1.53
CA LEU A 167 13.57 0.37 -1.92
C LEU A 167 12.68 1.06 -0.89
N LEU A 168 13.17 2.18 -0.36
CA LEU A 168 12.43 3.03 0.57
C LEU A 168 11.81 4.23 -0.16
N LYS A 169 10.75 4.80 0.44
CA LYS A 169 10.07 6.02 -0.02
C LYS A 169 10.15 7.08 1.08
N LEU A 170 10.43 8.34 0.73
CA LEU A 170 10.42 9.44 1.68
C LEU A 170 9.00 9.79 2.12
N ASN A 171 8.75 9.90 3.42
CA ASN A 171 7.44 10.22 4.00
C ASN A 171 7.18 11.73 4.15
N ILE A 172 8.21 12.54 3.94
CA ILE A 172 8.22 14.00 3.99
C ILE A 172 8.92 14.48 2.71
N PRO A 173 8.54 15.61 2.08
CA PRO A 173 9.25 16.15 0.93
C PRO A 173 10.74 16.32 1.20
N ARG A 174 11.57 16.06 0.19
CA ARG A 174 13.04 16.12 0.30
C ARG A 174 13.52 17.49 0.78
N ASP A 175 12.87 18.55 0.34
CA ASP A 175 13.26 19.94 0.62
C ASP A 175 13.18 20.26 2.12
N ASN A 176 12.31 19.58 2.86
CA ASN A 176 12.18 19.68 4.32
C ASN A 176 13.20 18.81 5.11
N LEU A 177 13.98 17.95 4.43
CA LEU A 177 14.90 17.00 5.07
C LEU A 177 16.38 17.40 4.94
N HIS A 178 16.71 18.45 4.19
CA HIS A 178 18.06 18.98 3.98
C HIS A 178 19.11 17.93 3.52
N VAL A 179 18.68 16.84 2.87
CA VAL A 179 19.54 15.76 2.34
C VAL A 179 19.32 15.53 0.85
N SER A 180 20.38 15.23 0.11
CA SER A 180 20.30 14.94 -1.32
C SER A 180 19.89 13.49 -1.60
N LYS A 181 20.30 12.53 -0.76
CA LYS A 181 20.01 11.09 -0.92
C LYS A 181 19.49 10.46 0.36
N ILE A 182 18.65 9.43 0.22
CA ILE A 182 18.16 8.61 1.36
C ILE A 182 19.34 7.99 2.14
N SER A 183 20.43 7.65 1.45
CA SER A 183 21.65 7.11 2.06
C SER A 183 22.37 8.10 3.00
N GLU A 184 22.15 9.41 2.85
CA GLU A 184 22.75 10.47 3.68
C GLU A 184 22.00 10.68 5.00
N ILE A 185 20.79 10.10 5.15
CA ILE A 185 20.02 10.17 6.40
C ILE A 185 20.77 9.37 7.48
N PRO A 186 21.14 9.98 8.62
CA PRO A 186 21.79 9.30 9.74
C PRO A 186 20.99 8.10 10.25
N ALA A 187 21.66 7.04 10.71
CA ALA A 187 21.00 5.78 11.05
C ALA A 187 19.93 5.93 12.16
N ASP A 188 20.18 6.76 13.16
CA ASP A 188 19.25 7.14 14.24
C ASP A 188 18.01 7.92 13.73
N LYS A 189 18.12 8.57 12.56
CA LYS A 189 17.04 9.32 11.90
C LYS A 189 16.24 8.47 10.90
N ARG A 190 16.61 7.20 10.65
CA ARG A 190 15.90 6.32 9.69
C ARG A 190 14.65 5.70 10.29
N THR A 191 13.75 6.55 10.79
CA THR A 191 12.48 6.13 11.39
C THR A 191 11.36 6.06 10.36
N GLU A 192 10.28 5.34 10.68
CA GLU A 192 9.07 5.27 9.84
C GLU A 192 8.40 6.64 9.60
N VAL A 193 8.76 7.68 10.37
CA VAL A 193 8.31 9.05 10.14
C VAL A 193 8.95 9.67 8.88
N ILE A 194 10.20 9.31 8.59
CA ILE A 194 10.99 9.89 7.48
C ILE A 194 11.06 8.93 6.30
N LEU A 195 11.16 7.61 6.54
CA LEU A 195 11.29 6.57 5.54
C LEU A 195 10.15 5.57 5.63
N TYR A 196 9.60 5.17 4.50
CA TYR A 196 8.51 4.20 4.41
C TYR A 196 8.95 2.98 3.61
N GLN A 197 8.69 1.80 4.17
CA GLN A 197 9.06 0.51 3.58
C GLN A 197 7.95 -0.03 2.66
N CYS A 198 6.74 -0.22 3.21
CA CYS A 198 5.51 -0.59 2.51
C CYS A 198 4.34 -0.69 3.52
N PRO A 199 3.11 -0.98 3.07
CA PRO A 199 2.06 -1.44 3.97
C PRO A 199 2.46 -2.78 4.60
N GLN A 200 2.35 -2.84 5.93
CA GLN A 200 2.29 -4.10 6.66
C GLN A 200 0.80 -4.47 6.78
N GLU A 201 0.39 -5.57 6.18
CA GLU A 201 -0.98 -6.07 6.31
C GLU A 201 -1.04 -7.14 7.42
N TYR A 202 -1.83 -6.83 8.45
CA TYR A 202 -2.20 -7.81 9.47
C TYR A 202 -3.46 -8.55 9.01
N SER A 203 -3.33 -9.84 8.69
CA SER A 203 -4.46 -10.66 8.19
C SER A 203 -5.04 -11.61 9.24
N GLY A 204 -5.09 -11.18 10.50
CA GLY A 204 -5.65 -11.94 11.61
C GLY A 204 -4.70 -13.02 12.15
N LEU A 205 -5.04 -13.55 13.33
CA LEU A 205 -4.27 -14.58 14.01
C LEU A 205 -4.11 -15.83 13.08
N GLN A 206 -2.89 -16.16 12.57
CA GLN A 206 -2.70 -17.20 11.49
C GLN A 206 -1.35 -18.02 11.23
N THR A 207 -0.25 -18.02 12.03
CA THR A 207 1.03 -18.84 11.88
C THR A 207 1.15 -20.22 12.54
N ALA A 208 1.82 -21.10 11.79
CA ALA A 208 2.57 -22.27 12.25
C ALA A 208 3.96 -22.26 11.58
N PRO A 209 4.93 -23.13 11.95
CA PRO A 209 6.28 -23.14 11.34
C PRO A 209 6.32 -23.65 9.88
N SER A 210 5.18 -24.04 9.33
CA SER A 210 5.01 -24.62 7.99
C SER A 210 3.80 -23.99 7.31
N ILE A 211 4.00 -23.43 6.11
CA ILE A 211 2.94 -22.92 5.26
C ILE A 211 2.74 -23.92 4.11
N HIS A 212 1.63 -24.65 4.16
CA HIS A 212 1.19 -25.59 3.13
C HIS A 212 0.22 -24.91 2.15
N LEU A 213 0.43 -25.12 0.85
CA LEU A 213 -0.12 -24.22 -0.18
C LEU A 213 -0.89 -25.02 -1.22
N ALA A 214 -2.17 -25.26 -0.92
CA ALA A 214 -3.08 -25.90 -1.86
C ALA A 214 -3.45 -24.93 -3.01
N PRO A 215 -3.41 -25.37 -4.28
CA PRO A 215 -3.49 -24.49 -5.46
C PRO A 215 -4.86 -23.79 -5.66
N TYR A 216 -5.87 -24.19 -4.88
CA TYR A 216 -7.21 -23.57 -4.85
C TYR A 216 -7.32 -22.44 -3.80
N ILE A 217 -6.41 -22.39 -2.83
CA ILE A 217 -6.54 -21.52 -1.65
C ILE A 217 -5.49 -20.41 -1.67
N SER A 218 -4.22 -20.71 -1.95
CA SER A 218 -3.13 -19.74 -1.77
C SER A 218 -2.98 -18.76 -2.93
N THR A 219 -3.68 -17.63 -2.82
CA THR A 219 -3.74 -16.59 -3.84
C THR A 219 -3.52 -15.20 -3.24
N ALA A 220 -2.40 -14.54 -3.55
CA ALA A 220 -2.27 -13.10 -3.30
C ALA A 220 -2.94 -12.32 -4.43
N HIS A 221 -3.78 -11.33 -4.09
CA HIS A 221 -4.50 -10.51 -5.07
C HIS A 221 -3.79 -9.16 -5.23
N PHE A 222 -3.20 -8.90 -6.40
CA PHE A 222 -2.58 -7.61 -6.71
C PHE A 222 -3.48 -6.81 -7.65
N ALA A 223 -3.92 -5.63 -7.21
CA ALA A 223 -4.63 -4.66 -8.02
C ALA A 223 -3.67 -3.97 -9.00
N VAL A 224 -3.83 -4.19 -10.32
CA VAL A 224 -3.01 -3.52 -11.36
C VAL A 224 -3.81 -2.42 -12.05
N MET A 225 -3.37 -1.16 -11.92
CA MET A 225 -3.90 -0.05 -12.71
C MET A 225 -3.27 0.05 -14.11
N ARG A 226 -4.11 0.23 -15.15
CA ARG A 226 -3.66 0.56 -16.52
C ARG A 226 -3.75 2.06 -16.78
N ARG A 227 -2.66 2.66 -17.27
CA ARG A 227 -2.64 4.06 -17.76
C ARG A 227 -3.53 4.18 -19.01
N LYS A 228 -4.38 5.20 -19.08
CA LYS A 228 -5.09 5.59 -20.30
C LYS A 228 -4.05 6.00 -21.35
N LYS A 229 -4.02 5.36 -22.53
CA LYS A 229 -3.30 5.94 -23.68
C LYS A 229 -3.96 7.29 -23.99
N GLY A 230 -3.18 8.35 -24.09
CA GLY A 230 -3.65 9.59 -24.69
C GLY A 230 -3.91 9.37 -26.19
N PRO A 231 -4.68 10.26 -26.85
CA PRO A 231 -4.69 10.31 -28.31
C PRO A 231 -3.27 10.57 -28.81
N THR A 232 -2.94 9.94 -29.93
CA THR A 232 -1.70 10.12 -30.70
C THR A 232 -1.66 11.47 -31.39
#